data_AF-A0A356R6X8-F1
#
_entry.id   AF-A0A356R6X8-F1
#
_cell.length_a   1.000
_cell.length_b   1.000
_cell.length_c   1.000
_cell.angle_alpha   90.00
_cell.angle_beta   90.00
_cell.angle_gamma   90.00
#
_symmetry.space_group_name_H-M   'P 1'
#
loop_
_entity.id
_entity.type
_entity.pdbx_description
1 polymer ?
#
loop_
_entity_poly.entity_id
_entity_poly.type
_entity_poly.pdbx_seq_one_letter_code
_entity_poly.pdbx_strand_id
1 'polypeptide(L)' 'LLGGGLPIEIGGEIVGGIGVGGAPGGHLDAACAQAGLETIGAGSKEQKDK' A
#
# COMPACT_ATOMS: atom_id res chain seq x y z
N LEU A 1 3.86 -1.04 -14.89
CA LEU A 1 2.96 -0.58 -13.81
C LEU A 1 3.81 0.25 -12.86
N LEU A 2 3.41 1.49 -12.56
CA LEU A 2 4.07 2.33 -11.55
C LEU A 2 3.84 1.70 -10.17
N GLY A 3 4.86 1.68 -9.31
CA GLY A 3 4.71 1.23 -7.92
C GLY A 3 4.01 2.28 -7.05
N GLY A 4 3.60 1.91 -5.83
CA GLY A 4 3.03 2.85 -4.85
C GLY A 4 1.50 2.90 -4.77
N GLY A 5 0.79 2.24 -5.67
CA GLY A 5 -0.67 2.06 -5.57
C GLY A 5 -1.02 0.84 -4.71
N LEU A 6 -1.71 1.03 -3.58
CA LEU A 6 -2.16 -0.06 -2.71
C LEU A 6 -3.65 0.10 -2.33
N PRO A 7 -4.40 -1.01 -2.15
CA PRO A 7 -5.76 -0.96 -1.64
C PRO A 7 -5.76 -0.59 -0.15
N ILE A 8 -6.76 0.18 0.27
CA ILE A 8 -7.05 0.42 1.69
C ILE A 8 -8.14 -0.57 2.10
N GLU A 9 -7.79 -1.53 2.95
CA GLU A 9 -8.73 -2.49 3.53
C GLU A 9 -8.92 -2.24 5.02
N ILE A 10 -10.17 -2.15 5.48
CA ILE A 10 -10.50 -2.01 6.90
C ILE A 10 -11.61 -3.02 7.21
N GLY A 11 -11.39 -3.87 8.22
CA GLY A 11 -12.39 -4.86 8.63
C GLY A 11 -12.70 -5.91 7.56
N GLY A 12 -11.78 -6.17 6.61
CA GLY A 12 -11.98 -7.13 5.51
C GLY A 12 -12.68 -6.56 4.28
N GLU A 13 -12.98 -5.26 4.27
CA GLU A 13 -13.61 -4.59 3.13
C GLU A 13 -12.67 -3.53 2.52
N ILE A 14 -12.64 -3.49 1.18
CA ILE A 14 -11.89 -2.46 0.45
C ILE A 14 -12.69 -1.17 0.49
N VAL A 15 -12.16 -0.17 1.18
CA VAL A 15 -12.80 1.15 1.37
C VAL A 15 -12.21 2.24 0.47
N GLY A 16 -11.09 1.96 -0.21
CA GLY A 16 -10.44 2.92 -1.10
C GLY A 16 -9.07 2.46 -1.57
N GLY A 17 -8.25 3.43 -2.01
CA GLY A 17 -6.88 3.21 -2.45
C GLY A 17 -5.97 4.37 -2.09
N ILE A 18 -4.70 4.06 -1.87
CA ILE A 18 -3.61 5.04 -1.68
C ILE A 18 -2.65 4.96 -2.86
N GLY A 19 -2.11 6.12 -3.26
CA GLY A 19 -1.09 6.23 -4.29
C GLY A 19 0.08 7.07 -3.80
N VAL A 20 1.28 6.49 -3.79
CA VAL A 20 2.54 7.18 -3.53
C VAL A 20 3.36 7.20 -4.81
N GLY A 21 4.07 8.31 -5.06
CA GLY A 21 4.90 8.47 -6.24
C GLY A 21 5.90 9.60 -6.05
N GLY A 22 7.08 9.43 -6.64
CA GLY A 22 8.15 10.44 -6.62
C GLY A 22 9.48 9.93 -6.09
N ALA A 23 9.53 8.70 -5.58
CA ALA A 23 10.80 8.09 -5.22
C ALA A 23 11.64 7.73 -6.46
N PRO A 24 12.97 7.60 -6.32
CA PRO A 24 13.86 7.16 -7.41
C PRO A 24 13.55 5.77 -7.99
N GLY A 25 12.66 4.99 -7.36
CA GLY A 25 12.15 3.72 -7.89
C GLY A 25 10.83 3.33 -7.24
N GLY A 26 9.91 2.76 -8.03
CA GLY A 26 8.54 2.47 -7.58
C GLY A 26 8.40 1.46 -6.44
N HIS A 27 9.43 0.66 -6.15
CA HIS A 27 9.46 -0.20 -4.97
C HIS A 27 9.52 0.61 -3.66
N LEU A 28 10.16 1.79 -3.69
CA LEU A 28 10.20 2.71 -2.56
C LEU A 28 8.83 3.36 -2.34
N ASP A 29 8.13 3.70 -3.42
CA ASP A 29 6.76 4.22 -3.34
C ASP A 29 5.82 3.15 -2.74
N ALA A 30 5.97 1.88 -3.14
CA ALA A 30 5.20 0.77 -2.57
C ALA A 30 5.50 0.57 -1.08
N ALA A 31 6.77 0.58 -0.66
CA ALA A 31 7.15 0.48 0.74
C ALA A 31 6.61 1.65 1.58
N CYS A 32 6.60 2.87 1.03
CA CYS A 32 6.02 4.03 1.69
C CYS A 32 4.50 3.90 1.84
N ALA A 33 3.80 3.46 0.79
CA ALA A 33 2.36 3.20 0.84
C ALA A 33 2.03 2.12 1.88
N GLN A 34 2.82 1.06 1.95
CA GLN A 34 2.62 -0.03 2.91
C GLN A 34 2.81 0.46 4.36
N ALA A 35 3.88 1.23 4.64
CA ALA A 35 4.11 1.80 5.96
C ALA A 35 2.98 2.73 6.42
N GLY A 36 2.39 3.49 5.49
CA GLY A 36 1.22 4.32 5.75
C GLY A 36 0.00 3.49 6.16
N LEU A 37 -0.28 2.41 5.42
CA LEU A 37 -1.36 1.47 5.71
C LEU A 37 -1.18 0.81 7.10
N GLU A 38 0.03 0.31 7.38
CA GLU A 38 0.37 -0.30 8.69
C GLU A 38 0.15 0.69 9.86
N THR A 39 0.50 1.96 9.67
CA THR A 39 0.37 3.01 10.69
C THR A 39 -1.09 3.25 11.08
N ILE A 40 -2.02 3.14 10.13
CA ILE A 40 -3.45 3.39 10.36
C ILE A 40 -4.24 2.08 10.60
N GLY A 41 -3.56 0.93 10.68
CA GLY A 41 -4.21 -0.37 10.84
C GLY A 41 -5.06 -0.76 9.64
N ALA A 42 -4.74 -0.25 8.45
CA ALA A 42 -5.39 -0.64 7.20
C ALA A 42 -4.52 -1.67 6.46
N GLY A 43 -5.17 -2.60 5.76
CA GLY A 43 -4.52 -3.59 4.90
C GLY A 43 -4.87 -5.04 5.24
N SER A 44 -5.03 -5.86 4.20
CA SER A 44 -5.02 -7.32 4.29
C SER A 44 -3.57 -7.81 4.35
N LYS A 45 -3.34 -8.94 5.03
CA LYS A 45 -2.01 -9.54 5.24
C LYS A 45 -1.34 -10.08 3.95
N GLU A 46 -1.77 -9.65 2.77
CA GLU A 46 -1.50 -10.27 1.48
C GLU A 46 -0.45 -9.53 0.63
N GLN A 47 0.63 -9.05 1.27
CA GLN A 47 1.87 -8.65 0.56
C GLN A 47 3.10 -9.38 1.13
N LYS A 48 2.94 -10.65 1.52
CA LYS A 48 4.05 -11.53 1.92
C LYS A 48 4.46 -12.58 0.89
N ASP A 49 3.66 -12.81 -0.15
CA ASP A 49 3.95 -13.84 -1.15
C ASP A 49 3.95 -13.26 -2.57
N LYS A 50 5.09 -12.69 -2.98
CA LYS A 50 5.64 -12.89 -4.34
C LYS A 50 7.09 -12.44 -4.45
#